data_AF-A0A9W9RXK1-F1
#
_entry.id   AF-A0A9W9RXK1-F1
#
_cell.length_a   1.000
_cell.length_b   1.000
_cell.length_c   1.000
_cell.angle_alpha   90.00
_cell.angle_beta   90.00
_cell.angle_gamma   90.00
#
_symmetry.space_group_name_H-M   'P 1'
#
loop_
_entity.id
_entity.type
_entity.pdbx_description
1 polymer ?
#
loop_
_entity_poly.entity_id
_entity_poly.type
_entity_poly.pdbx_seq_one_letter_code
_entity_poly.pdbx_strand_id
1 'polypeptide(L)'
;MHFSNAAALASALFSTIAYAAPAAEFGWKPLTATVQLANDQSGANANVVIPIDGVKRPVQELWGNTAVAHNGLVFASSAQLTAYQQTTVCTITEEKPHLSATLDAERTSVSLGRPIVDLCSAYIVCECEGMDEFV
;
A
#
# COMPACT_ATOMS: atom_id res chain seq x y z
N MET A 1 22.72 64.15 -15.78
CA MET A 1 22.74 63.59 -14.40
C MET A 1 21.42 64.01 -13.76
N HIS A 2 20.48 63.20 -13.29
CA HIS A 2 20.37 61.76 -13.07
C HIS A 2 18.86 61.45 -13.02
N PHE A 3 18.43 60.29 -13.53
CA PHE A 3 17.05 59.79 -13.50
C PHE A 3 16.72 59.04 -12.20
N SER A 4 15.41 58.86 -11.96
CA SER A 4 14.73 57.84 -11.13
C SER A 4 14.46 58.23 -9.64
N ASN A 5 13.32 57.87 -9.00
CA ASN A 5 12.77 56.53 -8.84
C ASN A 5 11.26 56.47 -8.54
N ALA A 6 10.71 55.30 -8.88
CA ALA A 6 9.32 54.86 -8.87
C ALA A 6 8.79 54.38 -7.51
N ALA A 7 7.46 54.24 -7.41
CA ALA A 7 6.82 53.05 -6.85
C ALA A 7 5.32 53.03 -7.20
N ALA A 8 4.94 52.32 -8.27
CA ALA A 8 3.55 51.89 -8.47
C ALA A 8 3.40 50.49 -7.85
N LEU A 9 2.66 50.39 -6.76
CA LEU A 9 2.28 49.12 -6.14
C LEU A 9 1.17 48.47 -6.97
N ALA A 10 1.51 47.49 -7.79
CA ALA A 10 0.54 46.63 -8.47
C ALA A 10 0.48 45.28 -7.75
N SER A 11 -0.59 45.05 -6.99
CA SER A 11 -0.86 43.76 -6.33
C SER A 11 -1.53 42.80 -7.32
N ALA A 12 -0.82 41.75 -7.74
CA ALA A 12 -1.40 40.67 -8.53
C ALA A 12 -2.04 39.62 -7.61
N LEU A 13 -3.35 39.40 -7.76
CA LEU A 13 -4.10 38.34 -7.07
C LEU A 13 -3.91 37.04 -7.86
N PHE A 14 -3.24 36.06 -7.26
CA PHE A 14 -3.17 34.70 -7.79
C PHE A 14 -4.41 33.93 -7.35
N SER A 15 -5.38 33.75 -8.25
CA SER A 15 -6.50 32.82 -8.05
C SER A 15 -5.99 31.39 -8.29
N THR A 16 -5.77 30.65 -7.21
CA THR A 16 -5.50 29.21 -7.30
C THR A 16 -6.80 28.47 -7.59
N ILE A 17 -6.89 27.86 -8.76
CA ILE A 17 -7.98 26.93 -9.07
C ILE A 17 -7.57 25.59 -8.45
N ALA A 18 -8.19 25.23 -7.33
CA ALA A 18 -8.08 23.88 -6.78
C ALA A 18 -8.86 22.92 -7.68
N TYR A 19 -8.15 22.10 -8.46
CA TYR A 19 -8.75 20.95 -9.14
C TYR A 19 -8.99 19.85 -8.10
N ALA A 20 -10.13 19.89 -7.42
CA ALA A 20 -10.68 18.71 -6.77
C ALA A 20 -11.42 17.91 -7.84
N ALA A 21 -10.81 16.84 -8.34
CA ALA A 21 -11.51 15.90 -9.22
C ALA A 21 -12.47 15.03 -8.39
N PRO A 22 -13.78 15.00 -8.67
CA PRO A 22 -14.68 14.03 -8.07
C PRO A 22 -14.50 12.67 -8.76
N ALA A 23 -13.64 11.81 -8.22
CA ALA A 23 -13.52 10.42 -8.68
C ALA A 23 -14.42 9.49 -7.85
N ALA A 24 -15.74 9.64 -7.94
CA ALA A 24 -16.70 8.61 -7.51
C ALA A 24 -18.14 8.95 -7.96
N GLU A 25 -18.41 8.98 -9.27
CA GLU A 25 -19.79 9.14 -9.79
C GLU A 25 -20.32 7.93 -10.57
N PHE A 26 -19.59 6.81 -10.59
CA PHE A 26 -20.16 5.50 -10.95
C PHE A 26 -20.12 4.63 -9.70
N GLY A 27 -21.26 4.03 -9.31
CA GLY A 27 -21.41 3.16 -8.14
C GLY A 27 -20.61 1.85 -8.18
N TRP A 28 -19.48 1.83 -8.90
CA TRP A 28 -18.53 0.73 -8.86
C TRP A 28 -17.71 0.84 -7.58
N LYS A 29 -17.95 -0.09 -6.64
CA LYS A 29 -17.10 -0.26 -5.48
C LYS A 29 -15.76 -0.85 -5.93
N PRO A 30 -14.62 -0.22 -5.62
CA PRO A 30 -13.32 -0.80 -5.95
C PRO A 30 -13.21 -2.17 -5.28
N LEU A 31 -12.68 -3.15 -6.02
CA LEU A 31 -12.42 -4.48 -5.50
C LEU A 31 -11.30 -4.37 -4.45
N THR A 32 -11.47 -5.06 -3.33
CA THR A 32 -10.52 -5.01 -2.21
C THR A 32 -10.28 -6.39 -1.65
N ALA A 33 -9.05 -6.64 -1.23
CA ALA A 33 -8.66 -7.78 -0.40
C ALA A 33 -8.35 -7.28 1.02
N THR A 34 -8.57 -8.10 2.03
CA THR A 34 -8.07 -7.86 3.39
C THR A 34 -6.95 -8.84 3.66
N VAL A 35 -5.75 -8.30 3.89
CA VAL A 35 -4.55 -9.06 4.21
C VAL A 35 -4.21 -8.84 5.68
N GLN A 36 -4.05 -9.93 6.41
CA GLN A 36 -3.52 -9.94 7.75
C GLN A 36 -2.01 -10.20 7.72
N LEU A 37 -1.25 -9.42 8.48
CA LEU A 37 0.09 -9.81 8.89
C LEU A 37 0.07 -10.24 10.34
N ALA A 38 0.81 -11.31 10.67
CA ALA A 38 0.94 -11.81 12.03
C ALA A 38 2.41 -12.00 12.42
N ASN A 39 2.68 -11.85 13.70
CA ASN A 39 3.99 -11.99 14.32
C ASN A 39 3.89 -13.00 15.47
N ASP A 40 4.30 -14.24 15.21
CA ASP A 40 4.12 -15.34 16.17
C ASP A 40 5.00 -15.22 17.42
N GLN A 41 6.06 -14.40 17.40
CA GLN A 41 6.88 -14.20 18.62
C GLN A 41 6.21 -13.25 19.62
N SER A 42 5.54 -12.21 19.11
CA SER A 42 4.84 -11.23 19.96
C SER A 42 3.35 -11.55 20.14
N GLY A 43 2.77 -12.38 19.28
CA GLY A 43 1.33 -12.62 19.18
C GLY A 43 0.56 -11.49 18.48
N ALA A 44 1.23 -10.44 18.01
CA ALA A 44 0.59 -9.32 17.34
C ALA A 44 0.12 -9.68 15.93
N ASN A 45 -1.03 -9.15 15.53
CA ASN A 45 -1.55 -9.27 14.16
C ASN A 45 -2.35 -8.03 13.79
N ALA A 46 -2.47 -7.75 12.49
CA ALA A 46 -3.26 -6.64 11.99
C ALA A 46 -3.77 -6.88 10.57
N ASN A 47 -5.06 -6.58 10.36
CA ASN A 47 -5.73 -6.60 9.07
C ASN A 47 -5.62 -5.25 8.37
N VAL A 48 -5.27 -5.24 7.09
CA VAL A 48 -5.32 -4.05 6.23
C VAL A 48 -6.11 -4.36 4.97
N VAL A 49 -6.95 -3.41 4.56
CA VAL A 49 -7.72 -3.47 3.31
C VAL A 49 -6.87 -2.90 2.18
N ILE A 50 -6.70 -3.66 1.11
CA ILE A 50 -5.85 -3.34 -0.03
C ILE A 50 -6.70 -3.36 -1.31
N PRO A 51 -6.68 -2.31 -2.11
CA PRO A 51 -7.30 -2.32 -3.43
C PRO A 51 -6.70 -3.39 -4.34
N ILE A 52 -7.54 -4.09 -5.09
CA ILE A 52 -7.16 -5.07 -6.11
C ILE A 52 -7.03 -4.33 -7.44
N ASP A 53 -5.93 -3.59 -7.58
CA ASP A 53 -5.68 -2.67 -8.71
C ASP A 53 -4.28 -2.77 -9.32
N GLY A 54 -3.49 -3.77 -8.91
CA GLY A 54 -2.12 -3.97 -9.40
C GLY A 54 -1.10 -2.93 -8.91
N VAL A 55 -1.50 -1.98 -8.05
CA VAL A 55 -0.59 -0.93 -7.58
C VAL A 55 0.29 -1.45 -6.45
N LYS A 56 1.61 -1.31 -6.64
CA LYS A 56 2.65 -1.62 -5.67
C LYS A 56 2.62 -0.63 -4.50
N ARG A 57 2.46 -1.15 -3.28
CA ARG A 57 2.35 -0.35 -2.04
C ARG A 57 3.38 -0.77 -1.00
N PRO A 58 4.09 0.16 -0.34
CA PRO A 58 5.01 -0.18 0.73
C PRO A 58 4.30 -0.82 1.92
N VAL A 59 4.83 -1.93 2.44
CA VAL A 59 4.26 -2.60 3.62
C VAL A 59 4.30 -1.68 4.85
N GLN A 60 5.37 -0.90 5.01
CA GLN A 60 5.47 0.05 6.13
C GLN A 60 4.37 1.12 6.12
N GLU A 61 3.97 1.62 4.95
CA GLU A 61 2.92 2.63 4.86
C GLU A 61 1.57 2.07 5.31
N LEU A 62 1.32 0.80 4.97
CA LEU A 62 0.06 0.12 5.26
C LEU A 62 -0.03 -0.40 6.70
N TRP A 63 1.03 -0.99 7.23
CA TRP A 63 1.04 -1.65 8.55
C TRP A 63 1.82 -0.91 9.64
N GLY A 64 2.62 0.12 9.31
CA GLY A 64 3.54 0.78 10.24
C GLY A 64 2.88 1.42 11.47
N ASN A 65 1.57 1.66 11.42
CA ASN A 65 0.78 2.22 12.53
C ASN A 65 -0.18 1.20 13.16
N THR A 66 0.08 -0.10 12.99
CA THR A 66 -0.77 -1.18 13.51
C THR A 66 -0.06 -1.97 14.61
N ALA A 67 -0.76 -2.89 15.26
CA ALA A 67 -0.21 -3.70 16.35
C ALA A 67 0.97 -4.59 15.94
N VAL A 68 1.08 -4.97 14.65
CA VAL A 68 2.22 -5.77 14.15
C VAL A 68 3.50 -4.95 13.99
N ALA A 69 3.39 -3.61 14.03
CA ALA A 69 4.54 -2.71 13.94
C ALA A 69 5.16 -2.43 15.31
N HIS A 70 6.48 -2.30 15.34
CA HIS A 70 7.25 -1.86 16.50
C HIS A 70 8.07 -0.63 16.11
N ASN A 71 7.78 0.52 16.72
CA ASN A 71 8.38 1.81 16.38
C ASN A 71 8.26 2.18 14.89
N GLY A 72 7.14 1.86 14.25
CA GLY A 72 6.91 2.12 12.82
C GLY A 72 7.49 1.06 11.87
N LEU A 73 8.31 0.13 12.36
CA LEU A 73 8.87 -0.97 11.58
C LEU A 73 7.97 -2.20 11.68
N VAL A 74 7.73 -2.85 10.54
CA VAL A 74 6.82 -3.99 10.45
C VAL A 74 7.62 -5.29 10.48
N PHE A 75 7.32 -6.15 11.45
CA PHE A 75 7.95 -7.45 11.64
C PHE A 75 6.89 -8.53 11.63
N ALA A 76 6.94 -9.47 10.69
CA ALA A 76 5.93 -10.51 10.55
C ALA A 76 6.53 -11.88 10.25
N SER A 77 5.84 -12.94 10.69
CA SER A 77 6.16 -14.35 10.40
C SER A 77 5.27 -14.93 9.32
N SER A 78 4.04 -14.44 9.19
CA SER A 78 3.06 -14.94 8.22
C SER A 78 2.13 -13.85 7.69
N ALA A 79 1.51 -14.16 6.55
CA ALA A 79 0.45 -13.37 5.95
C ALA A 79 -0.78 -14.25 5.68
N GLN A 80 -1.97 -13.68 5.73
CA GLN A 80 -3.23 -14.38 5.44
C GLN A 80 -4.25 -13.47 4.72
N LEU A 81 -4.96 -14.00 3.73
CA LEU A 81 -6.16 -13.40 3.17
C LEU A 81 -7.36 -13.71 4.07
N THR A 82 -7.98 -12.66 4.60
CA THR A 82 -9.12 -12.77 5.54
C THR A 82 -10.45 -12.33 4.92
N ALA A 83 -10.42 -11.53 3.86
CA ALA A 83 -11.56 -11.25 3.00
C ALA A 83 -11.08 -11.00 1.57
N TYR A 84 -11.58 -11.75 0.60
CA TYR A 84 -11.06 -11.76 -0.77
C TYR A 84 -12.11 -12.31 -1.74
N GLN A 85 -11.83 -12.19 -3.04
CA GLN A 85 -12.60 -12.82 -4.11
C GLN A 85 -11.83 -14.01 -4.67
N GLN A 86 -12.50 -14.93 -5.36
CA GLN A 86 -11.87 -16.13 -5.93
C GLN A 86 -10.71 -15.80 -6.89
N THR A 87 -10.77 -14.66 -7.58
CA THR A 87 -9.73 -14.20 -8.50
C THR A 87 -8.65 -13.34 -7.83
N THR A 88 -8.64 -13.19 -6.50
CA THR A 88 -7.68 -12.31 -5.81
C THR A 88 -6.31 -12.97 -5.76
N VAL A 89 -5.30 -12.26 -6.24
CA VAL A 89 -3.89 -12.60 -6.04
C VAL A 89 -3.21 -11.43 -5.34
N CYS A 90 -2.53 -11.69 -4.23
CA CYS A 90 -1.71 -10.71 -3.53
C CYS A 90 -0.29 -11.23 -3.38
N THR A 91 0.70 -10.45 -3.80
CA THR A 91 2.12 -10.83 -3.71
C THR A 91 2.87 -9.83 -2.83
N ILE A 92 3.54 -10.34 -1.79
CA ILE A 92 4.48 -9.61 -0.95
C ILE A 92 5.90 -9.88 -1.45
N THR A 93 6.64 -8.82 -1.79
CA THR A 93 8.00 -8.91 -2.33
C THR A 93 8.99 -8.03 -1.59
N GLU A 94 10.23 -8.50 -1.47
CA GLU A 94 11.37 -7.71 -0.99
C GLU A 94 12.65 -8.19 -1.67
N GLU A 95 13.50 -7.28 -2.14
CA GLU A 95 14.71 -7.66 -2.89
C GLU A 95 15.80 -8.28 -2.02
N LYS A 96 15.92 -7.84 -0.76
CA LYS A 96 16.94 -8.27 0.20
C LYS A 96 16.28 -8.44 1.57
N PRO A 97 16.17 -9.66 2.12
CA PRO A 97 16.91 -10.89 1.80
C PRO A 97 16.31 -11.78 0.69
N HIS A 98 15.56 -11.23 -0.27
CA HIS A 98 14.77 -11.96 -1.26
C HIS A 98 13.56 -12.67 -0.64
N LEU A 99 12.45 -11.96 -0.59
CA LEU A 99 11.13 -12.46 -0.20
C LEU A 99 10.22 -12.40 -1.44
N SER A 100 9.51 -13.49 -1.70
CA SER A 100 8.39 -13.53 -2.64
C SER A 100 7.34 -14.48 -2.07
N ALA A 101 6.22 -13.91 -1.63
CA ALA A 101 5.15 -14.66 -0.98
C ALA A 101 3.82 -14.29 -1.63
N THR A 102 3.16 -15.27 -2.24
CA THR A 102 1.88 -15.10 -2.94
C THR A 102 0.75 -15.71 -2.14
N LEU A 103 -0.32 -14.93 -1.96
CA LEU A 103 -1.59 -15.37 -1.41
C LEU A 103 -2.66 -15.31 -2.50
N ASP A 104 -3.46 -16.36 -2.60
CA ASP A 104 -4.57 -16.45 -3.54
C ASP A 104 -5.73 -17.23 -2.90
N ALA A 105 -6.79 -17.49 -3.66
CA ALA A 105 -7.95 -18.21 -3.16
C ALA A 105 -7.67 -19.68 -2.79
N GLU A 106 -6.63 -20.30 -3.35
CA GLU A 106 -6.21 -21.67 -3.04
C GLU A 106 -5.21 -21.70 -1.87
N ARG A 107 -4.33 -20.70 -1.80
CA ARG A 107 -3.30 -20.50 -0.79
C ARG A 107 -3.56 -19.20 -0.05
N THR A 108 -4.54 -19.26 0.85
CA THR A 108 -4.99 -18.09 1.62
C THR A 108 -4.06 -17.68 2.74
N SER A 109 -3.01 -18.46 3.04
CA SER A 109 -2.03 -18.14 4.08
C SER A 109 -0.64 -18.62 3.68
N VAL A 110 0.37 -17.83 4.01
CA VAL A 110 1.78 -18.14 3.71
C VAL A 110 2.69 -17.76 4.87
N SER A 111 3.75 -18.55 5.06
CA SER A 111 4.88 -18.17 5.91
C SER A 111 5.76 -17.20 5.14
N LEU A 112 6.15 -16.09 5.78
CA LEU A 112 7.09 -15.12 5.20
C LEU A 112 8.54 -15.50 5.48
N GLY A 113 8.79 -16.24 6.56
CA GLY A 113 10.11 -16.72 6.93
C GLY A 113 10.12 -17.15 8.40
N ARG A 114 11.25 -17.67 8.90
CA ARG A 114 11.39 -18.03 10.31
C ARG A 114 12.59 -17.32 10.95
N PRO A 115 12.47 -16.88 12.22
CA PRO A 115 11.24 -16.85 13.01
C PRO A 115 10.35 -15.62 12.72
N ILE A 116 10.95 -14.54 12.21
CA ILE A 116 10.33 -13.25 11.83
C ILE A 116 11.12 -12.67 10.66
N VAL A 117 10.43 -11.97 9.77
CA VAL A 117 11.03 -11.17 8.70
C VAL A 117 10.79 -9.69 8.98
N ASP A 118 11.84 -8.88 8.80
CA ASP A 118 11.74 -7.42 8.72
C ASP A 118 11.22 -7.05 7.34
N LEU A 119 10.06 -6.38 7.28
CA LEU A 119 9.40 -6.00 6.03
C LEU A 119 9.64 -4.52 5.67
N CYS A 120 10.73 -3.93 6.16
CA CYS A 120 11.06 -2.52 5.99
C CYS A 120 11.06 -2.07 4.52
N SER A 121 11.59 -2.88 3.61
CA SER A 121 11.65 -2.57 2.18
C SER A 121 10.69 -3.40 1.35
N ALA A 122 9.76 -4.11 2.00
CA ALA A 122 8.79 -4.95 1.34
C ALA A 122 7.64 -4.14 0.74
N TYR A 123 7.09 -4.68 -0.34
CA TYR A 123 5.91 -4.16 -1.00
C TYR A 123 4.85 -5.24 -1.15
N ILE A 124 3.60 -4.82 -1.21
CA ILE A 124 2.48 -5.65 -1.59
C ILE A 124 1.82 -5.13 -2.87
N VAL A 125 1.46 -6.05 -3.76
CA VAL A 125 0.60 -5.83 -4.92
C VAL A 125 -0.58 -6.77 -4.78
N CYS A 126 -1.80 -6.28 -5.02
CA CYS A 126 -2.98 -7.13 -5.13
C CYS A 126 -3.68 -6.87 -6.47
N GLU A 127 -4.03 -7.92 -7.19
CA GLU A 127 -4.62 -7.87 -8.52
C GLU A 127 -5.57 -9.04 -8.78
N CYS A 128 -6.28 -8.98 -9.91
CA CYS A 128 -7.09 -10.10 -10.36
C CYS A 128 -6.20 -11.10 -11.11
N GLU A 129 -6.40 -12.39 -10.87
CA GLU A 129 -5.77 -13.48 -11.61
C GLU A 129 -5.91 -13.24 -13.13
N GLY A 130 -4.79 -13.32 -13.84
CA GLY A 130 -4.72 -13.10 -15.29
C GLY A 130 -4.54 -11.64 -15.73
N MET A 131 -4.36 -10.68 -14.82
CA MET A 131 -3.99 -9.30 -15.18
C MET A 131 -2.56 -9.19 -15.75
N ASP A 132 -1.69 -10.14 -15.42
CA ASP A 132 -0.28 -10.19 -15.81
C ASP A 132 -0.07 -10.47 -17.32
N GLU A 133 -1.10 -10.98 -18.02
CA GLU A 133 -1.02 -11.36 -19.44
C GLU A 133 -1.23 -10.18 -20.42
N PHE A 134 -1.53 -8.98 -19.92
CA PHE A 134 -1.90 -7.82 -20.76
C PHE A 134 -0.83 -6.70 -20.80
N VAL A 135 0.37 -6.95 -20.26
CA VAL A 135 1.49 -5.98 -20.25
C VAL A 135 2.59 -6.36 -21.24
#